data_AF-A0A8K0XNG0-F1
#
_entry.id   AF-A0A8K0XNG0-F1
#
_cell.length_a   1.000
_cell.length_b   1.000
_cell.length_c   1.000
_cell.angle_alpha   90.00
_cell.angle_beta   90.00
_cell.angle_gamma   90.00
#
_symmetry.space_group_name_H-M   'P 1'
#
loop_
_entity.id
_entity.type
_entity.pdbx_description
1 polymer ?
#
loop_
_entity_poly.entity_id
_entity_poly.type
_entity_poly.pdbx_seq_one_letter_code
_entity_poly.pdbx_strand_id
1 'polypeptide(L)'
;MSLFIDPHDRDDPRPDVPPRSSTPERIRERQVQSIPPPYTRPPLNDQFYLSDATGGLKPNVQLLRSHFFHEGRLTEDQALFILESATKLMSREPNMLRINGPVTVCGDIHGQYYDLMKILDVGGDFASSNYLFLGDYVDRGCFGIECLLYLYSLKLWYPNTLSLLRGNHECKHLTEYFTFKRECLHKYSAEVYNACLRSFEALPLTALIDGKFFCVHGGISPQLETLRDLESVDRFQEPPSHGLLCDLLWADPIPNFGNEQEPSHEFPQGVDPHKLWIHNSTRGCSYYFTYEAACKFLARNELLGIFRGHEAQDAGYTMYRKTPTKKFPSVITVFSAPNYLDVYHNRGAIIKYKDRNITIRQYNASPHPYWLPNFMDAFTWSLPFVGAKITEMLLAILDICTQEELEDDDSSSTGMDETSTVADISLTPNEIAQRRQQIKNKVLAVGRMQRVFQLLRYDPRYSYLIKPHDTHEEESENATELELGTANTHNPPGAWPGLGAPDALNVHVNDIRRQIRSFDDARMSDIANERLPQYTPPSDTLVAVPSMRHTRHEDPASPSEPQSLEGMIRKALLEEGLEDGGVVERLAEKIARGKKASGRPRGLGRTETV
;
A
#
# COMPACT_ATOMS: atom_id res chain seq x y z
N MET A 1 -4.57 -24.40 78.66
CA MET A 1 -4.79 -23.66 79.94
C MET A 1 -4.32 -22.24 79.67
N SER A 2 -5.11 -21.16 79.61
CA SER A 2 -6.49 -20.78 79.97
C SER A 2 -6.80 -19.51 79.12
N LEU A 3 -7.85 -19.40 78.31
CA LEU A 3 -9.28 -19.16 78.59
C LEU A 3 -9.65 -17.76 79.15
N PHE A 4 -10.39 -17.00 78.30
CA PHE A 4 -11.41 -15.94 78.53
C PHE A 4 -11.00 -14.52 78.97
N ILE A 5 -11.02 -13.49 78.08
CA ILE A 5 -12.08 -12.51 77.67
C ILE A 5 -12.22 -11.29 78.63
N ASP A 6 -11.98 -10.07 78.11
CA ASP A 6 -12.98 -8.97 78.17
C ASP A 6 -12.80 -7.99 76.97
N PRO A 7 -13.88 -7.42 76.39
CA PRO A 7 -13.91 -6.71 75.10
C PRO A 7 -14.10 -5.20 75.25
N HIS A 8 -13.39 -4.37 74.49
CA HIS A 8 -13.86 -3.05 74.03
C HIS A 8 -12.90 -2.51 72.95
N ASP A 9 -13.47 -1.71 72.04
CA ASP A 9 -12.84 -1.04 70.88
C ASP A 9 -12.46 -1.90 69.66
N ARG A 10 -13.50 -2.22 68.88
CA ARG A 10 -13.35 -2.41 67.43
C ARG A 10 -13.31 -1.05 66.74
N ASP A 11 -12.12 -0.46 66.68
CA ASP A 11 -11.76 0.43 65.58
C ASP A 11 -11.39 -0.45 64.38
N ASP A 12 -12.26 -0.47 63.37
CA ASP A 12 -12.02 -1.12 62.08
C ASP A 12 -11.43 -0.07 61.11
N PRO A 13 -10.11 -0.08 60.82
CA PRO A 13 -9.57 0.71 59.73
C PRO A 13 -9.96 0.00 58.44
N ARG A 14 -11.08 0.44 57.84
CA ARG A 14 -11.41 0.08 56.46
C ARG A 14 -10.16 0.29 55.59
N PRO A 15 -9.76 -0.68 54.75
CA PRO A 15 -8.67 -0.47 53.84
C PRO A 15 -9.02 0.69 52.92
N ASP A 16 -8.12 1.68 52.85
CA ASP A 16 -8.21 2.82 51.96
C ASP A 16 -8.64 2.38 50.56
N VAL A 17 -9.90 2.65 50.23
CA VAL A 17 -10.34 2.64 48.83
C VAL A 17 -9.68 3.86 48.22
N PRO A 18 -8.72 3.71 47.29
CA PRO A 18 -8.11 4.86 46.65
C PRO A 18 -9.24 5.64 45.95
N PRO A 19 -9.25 6.98 46.05
CA PRO A 19 -10.30 7.77 45.43
C PRO A 19 -10.31 7.44 43.94
N ARG A 20 -11.47 6.95 43.44
CA ARG A 20 -11.74 6.84 42.01
C ARG A 20 -11.83 8.26 41.43
N SER A 21 -10.68 8.87 41.22
CA SER A 21 -10.50 10.06 40.40
C SER A 21 -9.47 9.73 39.32
N SER A 22 -9.89 9.00 38.29
CA SER A 22 -9.20 9.03 37.00
C SER A 22 -10.17 9.62 35.97
N THR A 23 -10.10 10.93 35.90
CA THR A 23 -10.77 11.85 34.98
C THR A 23 -10.55 11.48 33.50
N PRO A 24 -11.40 11.99 32.58
CA PRO A 24 -11.39 11.76 31.12
C PRO A 24 -10.10 12.17 30.35
N GLU A 25 -9.05 12.60 31.04
CA GLU A 25 -7.75 12.92 30.44
C GLU A 25 -7.02 11.67 29.92
N ARG A 26 -7.22 10.52 30.60
CA ARG A 26 -6.56 9.25 30.23
C ARG A 26 -6.98 8.70 28.84
N ILE A 27 -8.12 9.16 28.31
CA ILE A 27 -8.61 8.79 26.96
C ILE A 27 -7.96 9.67 25.88
N ARG A 28 -7.43 10.86 26.24
CA ARG A 28 -6.70 11.76 25.33
C ARG A 28 -5.21 11.45 25.26
N GLU A 29 -4.70 10.65 26.20
CA GLU A 29 -3.31 10.24 26.24
C GLU A 29 -3.06 9.05 25.28
N ARG A 30 -1.93 9.11 24.58
CA ARG A 30 -1.51 8.04 23.67
C ARG A 30 -1.30 6.75 24.46
N GLN A 31 -2.00 5.69 24.08
CA GLN A 31 -2.01 4.42 24.81
C GLN A 31 -0.65 3.71 24.79
N VAL A 32 0.06 3.76 23.65
CA VAL A 32 1.39 3.17 23.50
C VAL A 32 2.43 4.29 23.44
N GLN A 33 2.97 4.67 24.60
CA GLN A 33 3.94 5.76 24.73
C GLN A 33 5.36 5.36 24.30
N SER A 34 5.66 4.05 24.25
CA SER A 34 6.98 3.52 23.88
C SER A 34 7.32 3.69 22.40
N ILE A 35 6.32 3.75 21.53
CA ILE A 35 6.51 3.98 20.09
C ILE A 35 6.70 5.49 19.91
N PRO A 36 7.74 6.00 19.24
CA PRO A 36 7.85 7.43 18.98
C PRO A 36 6.74 7.90 18.03
N PRO A 37 6.24 9.15 18.14
CA PRO A 37 5.35 9.71 17.13
C PRO A 37 6.14 10.12 15.87
N PRO A 38 5.50 10.13 14.69
CA PRO A 38 6.14 10.62 13.47
C PRO A 38 6.39 12.13 13.56
N TYR A 39 7.34 12.63 12.76
CA TYR A 39 7.59 14.07 12.65
C TYR A 39 6.47 14.76 11.89
N THR A 40 5.69 15.59 12.60
CA THR A 40 4.47 16.23 12.05
C THR A 40 4.73 17.51 11.27
N ARG A 41 5.94 18.09 11.36
CA ARG A 41 6.28 19.36 10.69
C ARG A 41 7.39 19.12 9.69
N PRO A 42 7.30 19.70 8.48
CA PRO A 42 8.39 19.64 7.51
C PRO A 42 9.60 20.44 8.00
N PRO A 43 10.80 20.14 7.50
CA PRO A 43 12.00 20.90 7.84
C PRO A 43 11.89 22.35 7.40
N LEU A 44 12.49 23.26 8.16
CA LEU A 44 12.61 24.66 7.75
C LEU A 44 13.56 24.78 6.56
N ASN A 45 13.31 25.74 5.67
CA ASN A 45 14.15 25.96 4.49
C ASN A 45 15.63 26.19 4.86
N ASP A 46 15.92 26.96 5.91
CA ASP A 46 17.30 27.22 6.37
C ASP A 46 18.03 25.96 6.86
N GLN A 47 17.29 24.92 7.26
CA GLN A 47 17.85 23.63 7.67
C GLN A 47 17.98 22.66 6.50
N PHE A 48 17.05 22.77 5.54
CA PHE A 48 16.97 21.91 4.36
C PHE A 48 17.99 22.32 3.30
N TYR A 49 18.11 23.60 2.97
CA TYR A 49 19.02 24.08 1.93
C TYR A 49 20.40 24.38 2.51
N LEU A 50 21.41 23.65 2.03
CA LEU A 50 22.82 23.92 2.29
C LEU A 50 23.47 24.51 1.04
N SER A 51 24.36 25.48 1.21
CA SER A 51 25.21 25.97 0.12
C SER A 51 26.43 25.06 -0.04
N ASP A 52 26.68 24.62 -1.27
CA ASP A 52 27.92 23.94 -1.61
C ASP A 52 29.09 24.93 -1.75
N ALA A 53 30.31 24.42 -1.97
CA ALA A 53 31.51 25.23 -2.13
C ALA A 53 31.46 26.20 -3.33
N THR A 54 30.51 26.02 -4.25
CA THR A 54 30.29 26.86 -5.44
C THR A 54 29.11 27.82 -5.28
N GLY A 55 28.43 27.82 -4.13
CA GLY A 55 27.25 28.63 -3.85
C GLY A 55 25.93 28.04 -4.38
N GLY A 56 25.95 26.82 -4.92
CA GLY A 56 24.75 26.09 -5.32
C GLY A 56 23.99 25.54 -4.12
N LEU A 57 22.66 25.63 -4.13
CA LEU A 57 21.83 25.04 -3.08
C LEU A 57 21.74 23.52 -3.27
N LYS A 58 21.86 22.77 -2.18
CA LYS A 58 21.70 21.31 -2.12
C LYS A 58 20.92 20.90 -0.87
N PRO A 59 20.20 19.78 -0.90
CA PRO A 59 19.45 19.30 0.26
C PRO A 59 20.38 18.78 1.36
N ASN A 60 20.02 19.00 2.63
CA ASN A 60 20.76 18.50 3.78
C ASN A 60 20.53 16.99 3.98
N VAL A 61 21.41 16.16 3.42
CA VAL A 61 21.27 14.69 3.45
C VAL A 61 21.25 14.10 4.87
N GLN A 62 21.98 14.69 5.83
CA GLN A 62 22.02 14.19 7.20
C GLN A 62 20.68 14.44 7.92
N LEU A 63 20.11 15.64 7.72
CA LEU A 63 18.78 15.97 8.20
C LEU A 63 17.73 15.06 7.56
N LEU A 64 17.76 14.91 6.23
CA LEU A 64 16.81 14.07 5.50
C LEU A 64 16.84 12.61 5.95
N ARG A 65 18.04 12.06 6.20
CA ARG A 65 18.21 10.71 6.73
C ARG A 65 17.42 10.52 8.03
N SER A 66 17.60 11.44 8.98
CA SER A 66 16.89 11.37 10.27
C SER A 66 15.41 11.69 10.14
N HIS A 67 15.04 12.62 9.26
CA HIS A 67 13.66 13.10 9.10
C HIS A 67 12.77 12.00 8.53
N PHE A 68 13.20 11.35 7.44
CA PHE A 68 12.47 10.23 6.83
C PHE A 68 12.46 8.98 7.71
N PHE A 69 13.52 8.73 8.47
CA PHE A 69 13.54 7.63 9.45
C PHE A 69 12.48 7.78 10.57
N HIS A 70 12.05 9.01 10.84
CA HIS A 70 10.95 9.32 11.77
C HIS A 70 9.65 9.68 11.03
N GLU A 71 9.49 9.17 9.80
CA GLU A 71 8.29 9.32 8.95
C GLU A 71 7.90 10.78 8.66
N GLY A 72 8.87 11.69 8.77
CA GLY A 72 8.68 13.10 8.49
C GLY A 72 8.54 13.34 6.99
N ARG A 73 7.65 14.26 6.63
CA ARG A 73 7.42 14.68 5.23
C ARG A 73 8.12 16.01 4.94
N LEU A 74 8.49 16.24 3.69
CA LEU A 74 8.98 17.55 3.25
C LEU A 74 7.84 18.47 2.87
N THR A 75 8.12 19.75 2.64
CA THR A 75 7.19 20.57 1.86
C THR A 75 7.20 20.11 0.39
N GLU A 76 6.12 20.40 -0.32
CA GLU A 76 6.00 20.11 -1.75
C GLU A 76 7.14 20.77 -2.55
N ASP A 77 7.43 22.06 -2.29
CA ASP A 77 8.53 22.79 -2.92
C ASP A 77 9.91 22.13 -2.68
N GLN A 78 10.16 21.61 -1.47
CA GLN A 78 11.41 20.92 -1.14
C GLN A 78 11.54 19.59 -1.88
N ALA A 79 10.45 18.83 -1.99
CA ALA A 79 10.40 17.58 -2.74
C ALA A 79 10.60 17.85 -4.26
N LEU A 80 9.87 18.81 -4.82
CA LEU A 80 10.00 19.22 -6.21
C LEU A 80 11.42 19.72 -6.53
N PHE A 81 12.02 20.51 -5.64
CA PHE A 81 13.40 20.96 -5.79
C PHE A 81 14.39 19.79 -5.96
N ILE A 82 14.27 18.74 -5.14
CA ILE A 82 15.12 17.54 -5.25
C ILE A 82 14.87 16.85 -6.59
N LEU A 83 13.61 16.59 -6.92
CA LEU A 83 13.22 15.85 -8.13
C LEU A 83 13.69 16.57 -9.39
N GLU A 84 13.43 17.87 -9.52
CA GLU A 84 13.80 18.66 -10.69
C GLU A 84 15.31 18.84 -10.83
N SER A 85 16.01 19.07 -9.70
CA SER A 85 17.46 19.20 -9.71
C SER A 85 18.14 17.89 -10.12
N ALA A 86 17.67 16.76 -9.59
CA ALA A 86 18.19 15.44 -9.94
C ALA A 86 17.86 15.08 -11.40
N THR A 87 16.65 15.36 -11.86
CA THR A 87 16.23 15.19 -13.26
C THR A 87 17.19 15.93 -14.19
N LYS A 88 17.40 17.23 -13.96
CA LYS A 88 18.31 18.06 -14.76
C LYS A 88 19.74 17.52 -14.80
N LEU A 89 20.20 16.92 -13.70
CA LEU A 89 21.51 16.31 -13.61
C LEU A 89 21.56 15.03 -14.45
N MET A 90 20.64 14.10 -14.24
CA MET A 90 20.59 12.80 -14.91
C MET A 90 20.28 12.92 -16.41
N SER A 91 19.54 13.96 -16.84
CA SER A 91 19.32 14.23 -18.27
C SER A 91 20.61 14.52 -19.04
N ARG A 92 21.70 14.90 -18.36
CA ARG A 92 23.02 15.13 -18.98
C ARG A 92 23.88 13.87 -19.02
N GLU A 93 23.49 12.83 -18.29
CA GLU A 93 24.21 11.56 -18.28
C GLU A 93 23.90 10.74 -19.55
N PRO A 94 24.85 9.92 -20.03
CA PRO A 94 24.61 9.05 -21.18
C PRO A 94 23.71 7.85 -20.80
N ASN A 95 23.17 7.14 -21.81
CA ASN A 95 22.40 5.91 -21.58
C ASN A 95 23.22 4.81 -20.88
N MET A 96 24.52 4.74 -21.18
CA MET A 96 25.48 3.83 -20.55
C MET A 96 26.51 4.61 -19.75
N LEU A 97 26.43 4.53 -18.43
CA LEU A 97 27.39 5.13 -17.52
C LEU A 97 28.74 4.39 -17.57
N ARG A 98 29.84 5.10 -17.33
CA ARG A 98 31.17 4.50 -17.19
C ARG A 98 31.65 4.71 -15.76
N ILE A 99 31.89 3.62 -15.05
CA ILE A 99 32.22 3.64 -13.62
C ILE A 99 33.55 2.91 -13.43
N ASN A 100 34.45 3.50 -12.66
CA ASN A 100 35.71 2.87 -12.28
C ASN A 100 35.57 2.22 -10.89
N GLY A 101 36.29 1.12 -10.64
CA GLY A 101 36.40 0.54 -9.31
C GLY A 101 37.18 1.46 -8.35
N PRO A 102 36.96 1.34 -7.03
CA PRO A 102 36.02 0.44 -6.35
C PRO A 102 34.55 0.88 -6.47
N VAL A 103 33.64 -0.09 -6.53
CA VAL A 103 32.19 0.15 -6.63
C VAL A 103 31.38 -0.85 -5.79
N THR A 104 30.32 -0.36 -5.17
CA THR A 104 29.29 -1.16 -4.50
C THR A 104 28.05 -1.16 -5.40
N VAL A 105 27.63 -2.34 -5.84
CA VAL A 105 26.45 -2.53 -6.70
C VAL A 105 25.29 -3.04 -5.85
N CYS A 106 24.16 -2.36 -5.97
CA CYS A 106 22.91 -2.65 -5.27
C CYS A 106 21.83 -2.98 -6.31
N GLY A 107 21.12 -4.10 -6.13
CA GLY A 107 19.87 -4.38 -6.83
C GLY A 107 18.68 -3.64 -6.21
N ASP A 108 17.50 -4.24 -6.37
CA ASP A 108 16.18 -3.67 -6.11
C ASP A 108 15.98 -3.24 -4.66
N ILE A 109 15.21 -2.15 -4.46
CA ILE A 109 14.95 -1.51 -3.15
C ILE A 109 13.47 -1.56 -2.78
N HIS A 110 12.56 -1.39 -3.75
CA HIS A 110 11.11 -1.52 -3.61
C HIS A 110 10.53 -0.79 -2.39
N GLY A 111 10.86 0.49 -2.22
CA GLY A 111 10.31 1.31 -1.15
C GLY A 111 10.67 0.86 0.27
N GLN A 112 11.70 0.02 0.47
CA GLN A 112 12.19 -0.40 1.78
C GLN A 112 13.21 0.59 2.35
N TYR A 113 12.76 1.80 2.72
CA TYR A 113 13.65 2.90 3.17
C TYR A 113 14.55 2.53 4.36
N TYR A 114 14.03 1.75 5.31
CA TYR A 114 14.77 1.33 6.50
C TYR A 114 15.90 0.37 6.14
N ASP A 115 15.69 -0.49 5.15
CA ASP A 115 16.74 -1.37 4.62
C ASP A 115 17.70 -0.62 3.71
N LEU A 116 17.26 0.43 3.01
CA LEU A 116 18.16 1.34 2.32
C LEU A 116 19.18 1.98 3.27
N MET A 117 18.77 2.34 4.50
CA MET A 117 19.74 2.81 5.51
C MET A 117 20.77 1.72 5.84
N LYS A 118 20.33 0.47 5.94
CA LYS A 118 21.21 -0.67 6.20
C LYS A 118 22.18 -0.92 5.04
N ILE A 119 21.72 -0.78 3.79
CA ILE A 119 22.55 -0.86 2.58
C ILE A 119 23.71 0.12 2.66
N LEU A 120 23.43 1.38 3.01
CA LEU A 120 24.45 2.43 3.10
C LEU A 120 25.44 2.18 4.25
N ASP A 121 24.96 1.66 5.38
CA ASP A 121 25.82 1.32 6.51
C ASP A 121 26.76 0.14 6.20
N VAL A 122 26.29 -0.86 5.44
CA VAL A 122 27.08 -2.05 5.06
C VAL A 122 27.96 -1.81 3.83
N GLY A 123 27.50 -0.97 2.90
CA GLY A 123 28.21 -0.64 1.67
C GLY A 123 29.45 0.23 1.91
N GLY A 124 29.42 1.08 2.93
CA GLY A 124 30.52 2.00 3.29
C GLY A 124 30.30 3.42 2.78
N ASP A 125 31.28 4.29 2.97
CA ASP A 125 31.15 5.70 2.60
C ASP A 125 31.30 5.97 1.09
N PHE A 126 30.77 7.12 0.65
CA PHE A 126 30.87 7.61 -0.73
C PHE A 126 32.25 8.19 -1.07
N ALA A 127 33.14 8.33 -0.08
CA ALA A 127 34.49 8.85 -0.26
C ALA A 127 35.47 7.77 -0.73
N SER A 128 35.24 6.53 -0.31
CA SER A 128 36.14 5.38 -0.55
C SER A 128 35.66 4.44 -1.66
N SER A 129 34.39 4.53 -2.07
CA SER A 129 33.80 3.67 -3.10
C SER A 129 32.70 4.40 -3.88
N ASN A 130 32.62 4.07 -5.17
CA ASN A 130 31.43 4.39 -5.97
C ASN A 130 30.26 3.51 -5.54
N TYR A 131 29.05 3.96 -5.85
CA TYR A 131 27.79 3.23 -5.70
C TYR A 131 27.07 3.18 -7.04
N LEU A 132 26.53 2.01 -7.36
CA LEU A 132 25.67 1.77 -8.51
C LEU A 132 24.40 1.09 -8.03
N PHE A 133 23.26 1.74 -8.19
CA PHE A 133 21.96 1.11 -8.00
C PHE A 133 21.37 0.72 -9.35
N LEU A 134 20.82 -0.49 -9.42
CA LEU A 134 20.37 -1.08 -10.70
C LEU A 134 18.94 -0.72 -11.10
N GLY A 135 18.12 -0.16 -10.21
CA GLY A 135 16.73 0.20 -10.48
C GLY A 135 15.79 -0.24 -9.36
N ASP A 136 14.49 -0.10 -9.61
CA ASP A 136 13.38 -0.53 -8.74
C ASP A 136 13.47 0.05 -7.33
N TYR A 137 13.40 1.38 -7.27
CA TYR A 137 13.40 2.18 -6.05
C TYR A 137 12.02 2.23 -5.39
N VAL A 138 10.96 2.09 -6.19
CA VAL A 138 9.56 2.34 -5.82
C VAL A 138 8.68 1.10 -5.93
N ASP A 139 7.40 1.28 -5.61
CA ASP A 139 6.36 0.25 -5.50
C ASP A 139 6.64 -0.83 -4.45
N ARG A 140 5.60 -1.63 -4.18
CA ARG A 140 5.57 -2.78 -3.26
C ARG A 140 5.69 -2.38 -1.78
N GLY A 141 6.80 -1.75 -1.38
CA GLY A 141 6.97 -1.16 -0.05
C GLY A 141 6.26 0.18 0.10
N CYS A 142 6.02 0.60 1.35
CA CYS A 142 5.27 1.82 1.67
C CYS A 142 6.12 3.10 1.80
N PHE A 143 7.42 3.05 1.49
CA PHE A 143 8.36 4.17 1.63
C PHE A 143 9.14 4.45 0.33
N GLY A 144 8.48 4.30 -0.81
CA GLY A 144 9.05 4.56 -2.13
C GLY A 144 9.48 6.01 -2.32
N ILE A 145 8.67 6.97 -1.86
CA ILE A 145 9.00 8.40 -2.05
C ILE A 145 10.18 8.83 -1.18
N GLU A 146 10.32 8.28 0.03
CA GLU A 146 11.47 8.51 0.90
C GLU A 146 12.75 7.91 0.29
N CYS A 147 12.68 6.70 -0.30
CA CYS A 147 13.80 6.10 -1.02
C CYS A 147 14.26 6.99 -2.17
N LEU A 148 13.31 7.43 -3.01
CA LEU A 148 13.60 8.22 -4.19
C LEU A 148 14.20 9.59 -3.82
N LEU A 149 13.54 10.35 -2.94
CA LEU A 149 14.00 11.68 -2.52
C LEU A 149 15.36 11.62 -1.83
N TYR A 150 15.62 10.58 -1.03
CA TYR A 150 16.89 10.43 -0.36
C TYR A 150 18.02 10.03 -1.31
N LEU A 151 17.80 9.07 -2.22
CA LEU A 151 18.78 8.69 -3.25
C LEU A 151 19.10 9.86 -4.19
N TYR A 152 18.10 10.64 -4.60
CA TYR A 152 18.31 11.83 -5.43
C TYR A 152 19.05 12.93 -4.67
N SER A 153 18.76 13.12 -3.39
CA SER A 153 19.52 14.05 -2.55
C SER A 153 21.00 13.64 -2.47
N LEU A 154 21.29 12.34 -2.32
CA LEU A 154 22.65 11.82 -2.38
C LEU A 154 23.27 12.01 -3.77
N LYS A 155 22.53 11.79 -4.86
CA LYS A 155 23.01 11.99 -6.24
C LYS A 155 23.43 13.44 -6.50
N LEU A 156 22.71 14.41 -5.94
CA LEU A 156 23.06 15.83 -6.03
C LEU A 156 24.37 16.16 -5.28
N TRP A 157 24.66 15.47 -4.17
CA TRP A 157 25.92 15.62 -3.45
C TRP A 157 27.09 14.87 -4.08
N TYR A 158 26.82 13.69 -4.63
CA TYR A 158 27.80 12.72 -5.11
C TYR A 158 27.61 12.37 -6.58
N PRO A 159 27.55 13.34 -7.51
CA PRO A 159 27.15 13.08 -8.89
C PRO A 159 28.11 12.16 -9.65
N ASN A 160 29.39 12.17 -9.27
CA ASN A 160 30.44 11.37 -9.90
C ASN A 160 30.69 10.02 -9.22
N THR A 161 30.14 9.80 -8.02
CA THR A 161 30.39 8.58 -7.24
C THR A 161 29.12 7.78 -6.93
N LEU A 162 27.94 8.36 -7.05
CA LEU A 162 26.65 7.66 -7.00
C LEU A 162 26.01 7.63 -8.38
N SER A 163 25.72 6.43 -8.87
CA SER A 163 25.03 6.17 -10.14
C SER A 163 23.72 5.44 -9.87
N LEU A 164 22.66 5.89 -10.52
CA LEU A 164 21.30 5.34 -10.42
C LEU A 164 20.88 4.91 -11.83
N LEU A 165 20.47 3.66 -12.00
CA LEU A 165 19.89 3.16 -13.25
C LEU A 165 18.37 3.12 -13.16
N ARG A 166 17.72 3.00 -14.32
CA ARG A 166 16.27 2.79 -14.43
C ARG A 166 15.95 1.31 -14.27
N GLY A 167 15.01 0.98 -13.39
CA GLY A 167 14.35 -0.32 -13.31
C GLY A 167 13.02 -0.32 -14.05
N ASN A 168 12.32 -1.46 -14.06
CA ASN A 168 11.02 -1.56 -14.71
C ASN A 168 9.94 -0.80 -13.93
N HIS A 169 10.06 -0.66 -12.61
CA HIS A 169 9.12 0.09 -11.78
C HIS A 169 9.23 1.61 -11.90
N GLU A 170 10.32 2.14 -12.47
CA GLU A 170 10.44 3.56 -12.78
C GLU A 170 9.70 3.93 -14.08
N CYS A 171 8.40 3.66 -14.12
CA CYS A 171 7.51 3.96 -15.22
C CYS A 171 6.09 4.27 -14.73
N LYS A 172 5.33 5.03 -15.52
CA LYS A 172 3.95 5.36 -15.21
C LYS A 172 3.09 4.11 -15.13
N HIS A 173 3.24 3.18 -16.07
CA HIS A 173 2.41 1.98 -16.16
C HIS A 173 2.37 1.16 -14.86
N LEU A 174 3.54 0.89 -14.27
CA LEU A 174 3.65 0.13 -13.03
C LEU A 174 3.25 0.94 -11.80
N THR A 175 3.70 2.19 -11.72
CA THR A 175 3.40 3.01 -10.53
C THR A 175 1.94 3.44 -10.43
N GLU A 176 1.19 3.43 -11.54
CA GLU A 176 -0.27 3.56 -11.54
C GLU A 176 -0.99 2.27 -11.14
N TYR A 177 -0.45 1.11 -11.52
CA TYR A 177 -1.03 -0.19 -11.18
C TYR A 177 -0.75 -0.60 -9.73
N PHE A 178 0.44 -0.30 -9.20
CA PHE A 178 0.82 -0.59 -7.83
C PHE A 178 0.58 0.62 -6.91
N THR A 179 1.42 0.79 -5.90
CA THR A 179 1.16 1.68 -4.77
C THR A 179 1.81 3.05 -4.89
N PHE A 180 2.82 3.25 -5.74
CA PHE A 180 3.62 4.48 -5.68
C PHE A 180 2.84 5.75 -6.07
N LYS A 181 1.92 5.69 -7.04
CA LYS A 181 1.04 6.83 -7.32
C LYS A 181 0.17 7.18 -6.10
N ARG A 182 -0.43 6.18 -5.45
CA ARG A 182 -1.24 6.37 -4.24
C ARG A 182 -0.40 6.91 -3.09
N GLU A 183 0.83 6.42 -2.94
CA GLU A 183 1.81 6.93 -1.97
C GLU A 183 2.06 8.42 -2.16
N CYS A 184 2.36 8.84 -3.40
CA CYS A 184 2.60 10.25 -3.73
C CYS A 184 1.37 11.11 -3.45
N LEU A 185 0.17 10.65 -3.82
CA LEU A 185 -1.09 11.38 -3.58
C LEU A 185 -1.42 11.48 -2.08
N HIS A 186 -1.10 10.44 -1.29
CA HIS A 186 -1.34 10.43 0.14
C HIS A 186 -0.34 11.29 0.92
N LYS A 187 0.95 11.24 0.54
CA LYS A 187 2.03 11.92 1.26
C LYS A 187 2.28 13.34 0.78
N TYR A 188 2.06 13.60 -0.51
CA TYR A 188 2.35 14.86 -1.19
C TYR A 188 1.21 15.25 -2.13
N SER A 189 1.39 15.13 -3.44
CA SER A 189 0.46 15.60 -4.46
C SER A 189 0.63 14.88 -5.80
N ALA A 190 -0.30 15.12 -6.72
CA ALA A 190 -0.17 14.67 -8.11
C ALA A 190 0.98 15.38 -8.85
N GLU A 191 1.35 16.60 -8.45
CA GLU A 191 2.46 17.35 -9.05
C GLU A 191 3.80 16.68 -8.71
N VAL A 192 3.99 16.27 -7.46
CA VAL A 192 5.16 15.48 -7.04
C VAL A 192 5.24 14.15 -7.80
N TYR A 193 4.12 13.45 -7.98
CA TYR A 193 4.08 12.22 -8.77
C TYR A 193 4.51 12.46 -10.23
N ASN A 194 3.95 13.48 -10.88
CA ASN A 194 4.32 13.84 -12.26
C ASN A 194 5.80 14.25 -12.36
N ALA A 195 6.35 14.92 -11.33
CA ALA A 195 7.78 15.22 -11.27
C ALA A 195 8.63 13.94 -11.11
N CYS A 196 8.16 12.93 -10.37
CA CYS A 196 8.80 11.62 -10.30
C CYS A 196 8.84 10.95 -11.68
N LEU A 197 7.72 10.92 -12.41
CA LEU A 197 7.66 10.35 -13.77
C LEU A 197 8.68 10.99 -14.72
N ARG A 198 8.75 12.33 -14.75
CA ARG A 198 9.77 13.05 -15.54
C ARG A 198 11.20 12.70 -15.12
N SER A 199 11.42 12.47 -13.83
CA SER A 199 12.73 12.06 -13.33
C SER A 199 13.10 10.64 -13.72
N PHE A 200 12.12 9.74 -13.82
CA PHE A 200 12.32 8.35 -14.23
C PHE A 200 12.77 8.24 -15.67
N GLU A 201 12.21 9.05 -16.57
CA GLU A 201 12.62 9.14 -17.97
C GLU A 201 14.06 9.67 -18.14
N ALA A 202 14.60 10.37 -17.14
CA ALA A 202 15.97 10.86 -17.16
C ALA A 202 17.02 9.83 -16.69
N LEU A 203 16.60 8.78 -15.98
CA LEU A 203 17.50 7.75 -15.43
C LEU A 203 18.28 7.02 -16.55
N PRO A 204 19.61 6.90 -16.44
CA PRO A 204 20.42 6.05 -17.30
C PRO A 204 19.95 4.59 -17.31
N LEU A 205 20.19 3.87 -18.41
CA LEU A 205 19.67 2.50 -18.58
C LEU A 205 20.67 1.43 -18.14
N THR A 206 21.96 1.71 -18.31
CA THR A 206 23.03 0.72 -18.12
C THR A 206 24.28 1.36 -17.54
N ALA A 207 25.20 0.55 -17.02
CA ALA A 207 26.54 0.98 -16.64
C ALA A 207 27.60 -0.04 -17.06
N LEU A 208 28.82 0.45 -17.28
CA LEU A 208 29.99 -0.34 -17.58
C LEU A 208 31.06 -0.10 -16.51
N ILE A 209 31.30 -1.12 -15.68
CA ILE A 209 32.29 -1.06 -14.60
C ILE A 209 33.65 -1.54 -15.12
N ASP A 210 34.69 -0.71 -15.02
CA ASP A 210 36.08 -1.01 -15.41
C ASP A 210 36.25 -1.54 -16.85
N GLY A 211 35.29 -1.25 -17.73
CA GLY A 211 35.25 -1.83 -19.08
C GLY A 211 35.02 -3.35 -19.12
N LYS A 212 34.59 -3.96 -18.01
CA LYS A 212 34.52 -5.42 -17.83
C LYS A 212 33.14 -5.94 -17.50
N PHE A 213 32.36 -5.23 -16.68
CA PHE A 213 31.04 -5.70 -16.26
C PHE A 213 29.97 -4.81 -16.85
N PHE A 214 29.07 -5.42 -17.61
CA PHE A 214 27.86 -4.76 -18.07
C PHE A 214 26.80 -4.86 -16.98
N CYS A 215 26.25 -3.73 -16.59
CA CYS A 215 25.28 -3.62 -15.50
C CYS A 215 23.98 -3.06 -16.06
N VAL A 216 22.88 -3.72 -15.73
CA VAL A 216 21.54 -3.43 -16.26
C VAL A 216 20.51 -3.88 -15.21
N HIS A 217 19.29 -3.36 -15.23
CA HIS A 217 18.23 -3.84 -14.34
C HIS A 217 17.79 -5.26 -14.71
N GLY A 218 17.17 -5.36 -15.89
CA GLY A 218 16.65 -6.60 -16.47
C GLY A 218 17.76 -7.43 -17.08
N GLY A 219 18.01 -7.29 -18.38
CA GLY A 219 18.93 -8.20 -19.05
C GLY A 219 19.43 -7.71 -20.40
N ILE A 220 19.78 -8.68 -21.24
CA ILE A 220 20.19 -8.44 -22.63
C ILE A 220 19.01 -8.62 -23.57
N SER A 221 19.14 -8.09 -24.80
CA SER A 221 18.08 -8.10 -25.81
C SER A 221 18.55 -8.75 -27.12
N PRO A 222 17.64 -9.36 -27.91
CA PRO A 222 17.95 -9.72 -29.30
C PRO A 222 18.37 -8.53 -30.17
N GLN A 223 18.02 -7.30 -29.78
CA GLN A 223 18.41 -6.05 -30.45
C GLN A 223 19.70 -5.44 -29.88
N LEU A 224 20.29 -6.05 -28.85
CA LEU A 224 21.54 -5.60 -28.24
C LEU A 224 22.69 -6.49 -28.71
N GLU A 225 23.29 -6.12 -29.84
CA GLU A 225 24.43 -6.82 -30.40
C GLU A 225 25.75 -6.30 -29.82
N THR A 226 25.90 -4.98 -29.75
CA THR A 226 27.09 -4.30 -29.24
C THR A 226 26.72 -3.19 -28.26
N LEU A 227 27.67 -2.76 -27.43
CA LEU A 227 27.45 -1.63 -26.51
C LEU A 227 27.13 -0.31 -27.23
N ARG A 228 27.39 -0.19 -28.54
CA ARG A 228 27.05 1.01 -29.32
C ARG A 228 25.56 1.11 -29.61
N ASP A 229 24.82 0.00 -29.61
CA ASP A 229 23.38 0.02 -29.87
C ASP A 229 22.64 0.85 -28.81
N LEU A 230 23.19 0.90 -27.59
CA LEU A 230 22.70 1.72 -26.48
C LEU A 230 22.75 3.22 -26.74
N GLU A 231 23.65 3.71 -27.61
CA GLU A 231 23.74 5.14 -27.94
C GLU A 231 22.54 5.62 -28.77
N SER A 232 21.87 4.70 -29.47
CA SER A 232 20.72 5.00 -30.34
C SER A 232 19.37 5.00 -29.62
N VAL A 233 19.32 4.51 -28.38
CA VAL A 233 18.09 4.41 -27.60
C VAL A 233 17.67 5.80 -27.13
N ASP A 234 16.46 6.24 -27.50
CA ASP A 234 15.83 7.37 -26.81
C ASP A 234 15.26 6.88 -25.49
N ARG A 235 15.86 7.28 -24.38
CA ARG A 235 15.41 6.87 -23.04
C ARG A 235 14.40 7.82 -22.41
N PHE A 236 14.24 9.03 -22.97
CA PHE A 236 13.40 10.10 -22.42
C PHE A 236 11.92 9.92 -22.79
N GLN A 237 11.42 8.72 -22.50
CA GLN A 237 10.07 8.30 -22.78
C GLN A 237 9.65 7.22 -21.77
N GLU A 238 8.34 7.01 -21.68
CA GLU A 238 7.80 5.83 -21.03
C GLU A 238 8.32 4.55 -21.73
N PRO A 239 8.70 3.50 -20.98
CA PRO A 239 9.20 2.27 -21.59
C PRO A 239 8.11 1.65 -22.48
N PRO A 240 8.40 1.35 -23.75
CA PRO A 240 7.43 0.70 -24.63
C PRO A 240 7.18 -0.74 -24.18
N SER A 241 6.10 -1.36 -24.67
CA SER A 241 5.78 -2.77 -24.38
C SER A 241 6.75 -3.78 -25.02
N HIS A 242 7.58 -3.34 -25.98
CA HIS A 242 8.53 -4.16 -26.73
C HIS A 242 9.73 -3.34 -27.21
N GLY A 243 10.80 -4.02 -27.61
CA GLY A 243 12.02 -3.41 -28.15
C GLY A 243 13.13 -3.26 -27.10
N LEU A 244 14.27 -2.74 -27.52
CA LEU A 244 15.49 -2.71 -26.70
C LEU A 244 15.31 -2.06 -25.32
N LEU A 245 14.59 -0.94 -25.23
CA LEU A 245 14.33 -0.29 -23.93
C LEU A 245 13.50 -1.18 -23.00
N CYS A 246 12.46 -1.84 -23.51
CA CYS A 246 11.69 -2.82 -22.74
C CYS A 246 12.59 -3.96 -22.25
N ASP A 247 13.39 -4.52 -23.16
CA ASP A 247 14.21 -5.69 -22.86
C ASP A 247 15.32 -5.43 -21.83
N LEU A 248 15.94 -4.24 -21.86
CA LEU A 248 16.90 -3.85 -20.84
C LEU A 248 16.28 -3.82 -19.43
N LEU A 249 14.98 -3.54 -19.32
CA LEU A 249 14.29 -3.44 -18.03
C LEU A 249 13.61 -4.75 -17.61
N TRP A 250 13.20 -5.61 -18.55
CA TRP A 250 12.32 -6.76 -18.28
C TRP A 250 12.88 -8.15 -18.64
N ALA A 251 14.01 -8.23 -19.36
CA ALA A 251 14.54 -9.53 -19.77
C ALA A 251 15.13 -10.30 -18.57
N ASP A 252 14.86 -11.61 -18.52
CA ASP A 252 15.33 -12.49 -17.44
C ASP A 252 16.23 -13.61 -17.98
N PRO A 253 17.19 -14.12 -17.18
CA PRO A 253 17.79 -15.42 -17.48
C PRO A 253 16.70 -16.51 -17.43
N ILE A 254 16.77 -17.48 -18.35
CA ILE A 254 15.84 -18.61 -18.33
C ILE A 254 15.92 -19.40 -16.99
N PRO A 255 14.82 -19.95 -16.43
CA PRO A 255 14.83 -20.61 -15.11
C PRO A 255 15.91 -21.70 -14.92
N ASN A 256 16.23 -22.46 -15.97
CA ASN A 256 17.29 -23.48 -15.98
C ASN A 256 18.58 -22.98 -16.67
N PHE A 257 18.93 -21.69 -16.51
CA PHE A 257 20.07 -21.05 -17.18
C PHE A 257 21.38 -21.83 -17.00
N GLY A 258 22.00 -22.17 -18.13
CA GLY A 258 23.19 -23.00 -18.22
C GLY A 258 22.92 -24.48 -18.38
N ASN A 259 21.71 -24.97 -18.09
CA ASN A 259 21.28 -26.36 -18.29
C ASN A 259 19.96 -26.39 -19.08
N GLU A 260 19.83 -25.53 -20.10
CA GLU A 260 18.58 -25.24 -20.79
C GLU A 260 17.95 -26.46 -21.48
N GLN A 261 18.79 -27.45 -21.79
CA GLN A 261 18.41 -28.72 -22.43
C GLN A 261 17.63 -29.63 -21.48
N GLU A 262 17.79 -29.44 -20.17
CA GLU A 262 17.11 -30.26 -19.17
C GLU A 262 15.65 -29.78 -19.00
N PRO A 263 14.68 -30.70 -18.89
CA PRO A 263 13.30 -30.36 -18.56
C PRO A 263 13.21 -29.47 -17.31
N SER A 264 12.41 -28.42 -17.39
CA SER A 264 12.04 -27.58 -16.25
C SER A 264 10.52 -27.46 -16.15
N HIS A 265 10.02 -26.90 -15.05
CA HIS A 265 8.59 -26.69 -14.85
C HIS A 265 7.97 -25.83 -15.97
N GLU A 266 8.66 -24.76 -16.37
CA GLU A 266 8.22 -23.88 -17.48
C GLU A 266 8.52 -24.47 -18.87
N PHE A 267 9.55 -25.31 -19.00
CA PHE A 267 9.94 -25.94 -20.26
C PHE A 267 10.06 -27.47 -20.11
N PRO A 268 8.95 -28.23 -20.14
CA PRO A 268 8.95 -29.67 -19.86
C PRO A 268 9.72 -30.53 -20.88
N GLN A 269 9.96 -30.00 -22.08
CA GLN A 269 10.72 -30.68 -23.13
C GLN A 269 12.19 -30.21 -23.18
N GLY A 270 12.60 -29.33 -22.28
CA GLY A 270 13.84 -28.57 -22.42
C GLY A 270 13.78 -27.58 -23.58
N VAL A 271 14.88 -26.87 -23.81
CA VAL A 271 15.02 -25.88 -24.88
C VAL A 271 16.09 -26.33 -25.86
N ASP A 272 15.85 -26.11 -27.15
CA ASP A 272 16.85 -26.30 -28.21
C ASP A 272 18.12 -25.49 -27.88
N PRO A 273 19.32 -26.12 -27.87
CA PRO A 273 20.58 -25.43 -27.60
C PRO A 273 20.81 -24.16 -28.42
N HIS A 274 20.31 -24.12 -29.65
CA HIS A 274 20.52 -22.99 -30.56
C HIS A 274 19.56 -21.82 -30.35
N LYS A 275 18.54 -21.99 -29.50
CA LYS A 275 17.58 -20.94 -29.21
C LYS A 275 18.17 -19.96 -28.19
N LEU A 276 18.49 -18.76 -28.65
CA LEU A 276 19.10 -17.71 -27.81
C LEU A 276 18.06 -16.92 -27.00
N TRP A 277 16.86 -16.79 -27.55
CA TRP A 277 15.80 -15.92 -27.04
C TRP A 277 14.47 -16.68 -27.04
N ILE A 278 13.74 -16.58 -25.94
CA ILE A 278 12.41 -17.17 -25.76
C ILE A 278 11.52 -16.09 -25.19
N HIS A 279 10.26 -16.01 -25.60
CA HIS A 279 9.31 -15.08 -24.99
C HIS A 279 9.24 -15.32 -23.46
N ASN A 280 9.32 -14.25 -22.68
CA ASN A 280 9.23 -14.35 -21.22
C ASN A 280 7.76 -14.45 -20.79
N SER A 281 7.32 -15.67 -20.50
CA SER A 281 5.94 -15.94 -20.08
C SER A 281 5.63 -15.41 -18.68
N THR A 282 6.61 -15.37 -17.78
CA THR A 282 6.45 -14.86 -16.41
C THR A 282 6.19 -13.36 -16.43
N ARG A 283 6.98 -12.60 -17.20
CA ARG A 283 6.79 -11.15 -17.34
C ARG A 283 5.67 -10.78 -18.30
N GLY A 284 5.32 -11.66 -19.25
CA GLY A 284 4.30 -11.38 -20.26
C GLY A 284 4.73 -10.36 -21.33
N CYS A 285 6.00 -9.92 -21.29
CA CYS A 285 6.67 -9.07 -22.27
C CYS A 285 8.16 -9.46 -22.31
N SER A 286 8.92 -8.92 -23.27
CA SER A 286 10.35 -9.19 -23.41
C SER A 286 10.71 -10.69 -23.54
N TYR A 287 11.93 -11.07 -23.16
CA TYR A 287 12.53 -12.36 -23.45
C TYR A 287 13.24 -12.97 -22.24
N TYR A 288 13.17 -14.30 -22.16
CA TYR A 288 14.20 -15.09 -21.51
C TYR A 288 15.43 -15.18 -22.42
N PHE A 289 16.60 -14.85 -21.87
CA PHE A 289 17.87 -15.04 -22.55
C PHE A 289 18.60 -16.27 -22.00
N THR A 290 19.20 -17.05 -22.90
CA THR A 290 19.90 -18.29 -22.54
C THR A 290 21.38 -18.05 -22.20
N TYR A 291 22.03 -19.05 -21.60
CA TYR A 291 23.47 -19.02 -21.32
C TYR A 291 24.30 -18.81 -22.57
N GLU A 292 23.89 -19.37 -23.71
CA GLU A 292 24.58 -19.16 -24.98
C GLU A 292 24.44 -17.70 -25.44
N ALA A 293 23.26 -17.07 -25.28
CA ALA A 293 23.05 -15.67 -25.60
C ALA A 293 23.96 -14.76 -24.76
N ALA A 294 24.02 -14.99 -23.45
CA ALA A 294 24.91 -14.27 -22.54
C ALA A 294 26.38 -14.46 -22.91
N CYS A 295 26.82 -15.69 -23.20
CA CYS A 295 28.20 -15.97 -23.58
C CYS A 295 28.59 -15.29 -24.91
N LYS A 296 27.70 -15.31 -25.90
CA LYS A 296 27.91 -14.63 -27.20
C LYS A 296 28.04 -13.12 -27.01
N PHE A 297 27.14 -12.51 -26.24
CA PHE A 297 27.19 -11.08 -25.94
C PHE A 297 28.49 -10.69 -25.21
N LEU A 298 28.86 -11.43 -24.17
CA LEU A 298 30.08 -11.20 -23.40
C LEU A 298 31.35 -11.33 -24.24
N ALA A 299 31.43 -12.38 -25.08
CA ALA A 299 32.58 -12.60 -25.93
C ALA A 299 32.73 -11.49 -26.98
N ARG A 300 31.61 -11.12 -27.63
CA ARG A 300 31.57 -10.09 -28.67
C ARG A 300 31.98 -8.70 -28.16
N ASN A 301 31.57 -8.35 -26.94
CA ASN A 301 31.86 -7.06 -26.33
C ASN A 301 33.09 -7.08 -25.40
N GLU A 302 33.85 -8.18 -25.40
CA GLU A 302 35.05 -8.39 -24.58
C GLU A 302 34.82 -8.30 -23.05
N LEU A 303 33.59 -8.49 -22.59
CA LEU A 303 33.16 -8.35 -21.20
C LEU A 303 33.42 -9.63 -20.37
N LEU A 304 33.47 -9.48 -19.06
CA LEU A 304 33.71 -10.57 -18.10
C LEU A 304 32.41 -11.20 -17.58
N GLY A 305 31.39 -10.39 -17.32
CA GLY A 305 30.10 -10.83 -16.81
C GLY A 305 29.05 -9.72 -16.81
N ILE A 306 27.80 -10.10 -16.55
CA ILE A 306 26.64 -9.21 -16.44
C ILE A 306 26.22 -9.12 -14.98
N PHE A 307 26.02 -7.92 -14.45
CA PHE A 307 25.38 -7.69 -13.15
C PHE A 307 23.96 -7.17 -13.37
N ARG A 308 22.99 -7.78 -12.70
CA ARG A 308 21.57 -7.43 -12.87
C ARG A 308 20.74 -7.54 -11.60
N GLY A 309 19.56 -6.93 -11.60
CA GLY A 309 18.59 -6.90 -10.49
C GLY A 309 17.34 -7.76 -10.77
N HIS A 310 16.15 -7.18 -10.57
CA HIS A 310 14.82 -7.56 -11.10
C HIS A 310 14.20 -8.89 -10.62
N GLU A 311 14.98 -9.88 -10.21
CA GLU A 311 14.46 -11.14 -9.67
C GLU A 311 14.86 -11.33 -8.21
N ALA A 312 13.86 -11.47 -7.33
CA ALA A 312 14.07 -11.80 -5.92
C ALA A 312 14.90 -13.08 -5.75
N GLN A 313 15.83 -13.06 -4.78
CA GLN A 313 16.72 -14.18 -4.47
C GLN A 313 16.70 -14.47 -2.97
N ASP A 314 16.55 -15.73 -2.57
CA ASP A 314 16.53 -16.12 -1.14
C ASP A 314 17.82 -15.69 -0.40
N ALA A 315 18.98 -15.89 -1.04
CA ALA A 315 20.27 -15.44 -0.52
C ALA A 315 20.55 -13.94 -0.78
N GLY A 316 19.66 -13.21 -1.45
CA GLY A 316 19.88 -11.85 -1.95
C GLY A 316 20.80 -11.77 -3.18
N TYR A 317 21.31 -12.90 -3.67
CA TYR A 317 22.06 -12.97 -4.93
C TYR A 317 22.04 -14.38 -5.51
N THR A 318 22.30 -14.47 -6.83
CA THR A 318 22.57 -15.73 -7.52
C THR A 318 23.73 -15.56 -8.50
N MET A 319 24.71 -16.46 -8.45
CA MET A 319 25.78 -16.54 -9.45
C MET A 319 25.46 -17.65 -10.43
N TYR A 320 25.29 -17.29 -11.70
CA TYR A 320 24.96 -18.26 -12.75
C TYR A 320 26.20 -18.98 -13.28
N ARG A 321 25.98 -19.91 -14.22
CA ARG A 321 27.00 -20.73 -14.86
C ARG A 321 28.20 -19.88 -15.33
N LYS A 322 29.41 -20.40 -15.09
CA LYS A 322 30.66 -19.73 -15.48
C LYS A 322 30.88 -19.82 -16.98
N THR A 323 31.35 -18.72 -17.57
CA THR A 323 31.76 -18.66 -18.98
C THR A 323 32.85 -19.70 -19.30
N PRO A 324 32.89 -20.27 -20.51
CA PRO A 324 33.85 -21.33 -20.85
C PRO A 324 35.30 -20.84 -20.88
N THR A 325 35.50 -19.60 -21.32
CA THR A 325 36.81 -19.00 -21.58
C THR A 325 37.39 -18.34 -20.33
N LYS A 326 36.67 -17.42 -19.71
CA LYS A 326 37.15 -16.61 -18.59
C LYS A 326 36.91 -17.27 -17.22
N LYS A 327 36.16 -18.38 -17.15
CA LYS A 327 35.81 -19.13 -15.93
C LYS A 327 35.19 -18.25 -14.82
N PHE A 328 34.52 -17.18 -15.22
CA PHE A 328 33.81 -16.25 -14.35
C PHE A 328 32.30 -16.39 -14.56
N PRO A 329 31.44 -16.24 -13.53
CA PRO A 329 29.98 -16.26 -13.69
C PRO A 329 29.52 -15.36 -14.83
N SER A 330 28.79 -15.90 -15.80
CA SER A 330 28.33 -15.10 -16.95
C SER A 330 27.35 -14.01 -16.54
N VAL A 331 26.50 -14.32 -15.56
CA VAL A 331 25.49 -13.42 -15.00
C VAL A 331 25.56 -13.52 -13.48
N ILE A 332 25.33 -12.41 -12.79
CA ILE A 332 25.09 -12.36 -11.36
C ILE A 332 23.84 -11.50 -11.13
N THR A 333 22.83 -12.09 -10.52
CA THR A 333 21.66 -11.36 -10.01
C THR A 333 21.95 -10.93 -8.58
N VAL A 334 21.66 -9.68 -8.24
CA VAL A 334 21.72 -9.12 -6.89
C VAL A 334 20.38 -8.50 -6.53
N PHE A 335 19.91 -8.74 -5.32
CA PHE A 335 18.63 -8.26 -4.83
C PHE A 335 18.80 -7.67 -3.44
N SER A 336 18.43 -6.40 -3.26
CA SER A 336 18.76 -5.61 -2.07
C SER A 336 17.57 -5.36 -1.13
N ALA A 337 16.41 -5.98 -1.41
CA ALA A 337 15.22 -5.91 -0.56
C ALA A 337 15.13 -7.18 0.32
N PRO A 338 15.68 -7.19 1.56
CA PRO A 338 15.53 -8.32 2.47
C PRO A 338 14.08 -8.45 2.97
N ASN A 339 13.65 -9.67 3.30
CA ASN A 339 12.28 -9.97 3.73
C ASN A 339 11.24 -9.28 2.83
N TYR A 340 11.42 -9.40 1.51
CA TYR A 340 10.61 -8.73 0.52
C TYR A 340 9.12 -8.99 0.78
N LEU A 341 8.32 -7.92 0.66
CA LEU A 341 6.87 -7.91 0.94
C LEU A 341 6.50 -8.39 2.36
N ASP A 342 7.42 -8.33 3.32
CA ASP A 342 7.27 -8.83 4.69
C ASP A 342 6.99 -10.34 4.84
N VAL A 343 7.17 -11.12 3.78
CA VAL A 343 6.72 -12.53 3.70
C VAL A 343 7.75 -13.47 3.07
N TYR A 344 8.62 -12.97 2.19
CA TYR A 344 9.59 -13.83 1.48
C TYR A 344 10.67 -14.39 2.41
N HIS A 345 10.96 -13.71 3.52
CA HIS A 345 12.01 -14.08 4.48
C HIS A 345 13.41 -14.23 3.88
N ASN A 346 13.64 -13.71 2.66
CA ASN A 346 14.92 -13.70 1.99
C ASN A 346 15.91 -12.73 2.66
N ARG A 347 17.20 -12.92 2.37
CA ARG A 347 18.25 -11.94 2.66
C ARG A 347 18.34 -10.91 1.55
N GLY A 348 18.85 -9.74 1.89
CA GLY A 348 19.33 -8.75 0.93
C GLY A 348 20.84 -8.91 0.73
N ALA A 349 21.36 -8.51 -0.43
CA ALA A 349 22.80 -8.49 -0.66
C ALA A 349 23.26 -7.29 -1.49
N ILE A 350 24.52 -6.92 -1.31
CA ILE A 350 25.24 -5.97 -2.17
C ILE A 350 26.54 -6.61 -2.68
N ILE A 351 26.95 -6.21 -3.88
CA ILE A 351 28.21 -6.65 -4.49
C ILE A 351 29.25 -5.54 -4.31
N LYS A 352 30.34 -5.81 -3.60
CA LYS A 352 31.49 -4.90 -3.50
C LYS A 352 32.59 -5.38 -4.44
N TYR A 353 32.88 -4.58 -5.46
CA TYR A 353 33.97 -4.79 -6.39
C TYR A 353 35.13 -3.84 -6.07
N LYS A 354 36.26 -4.39 -5.65
CA LYS A 354 37.46 -3.62 -5.32
C LYS A 354 38.71 -4.44 -5.63
N ASP A 355 39.72 -3.80 -6.22
CA ASP A 355 41.01 -4.43 -6.54
C ASP A 355 40.88 -5.74 -7.34
N ARG A 356 39.92 -5.76 -8.29
CA ARG A 356 39.54 -6.93 -9.11
C ARG A 356 38.95 -8.10 -8.32
N ASN A 357 38.67 -7.93 -7.03
CA ASN A 357 37.99 -8.90 -6.20
C ASN A 357 36.50 -8.53 -6.06
N ILE A 358 35.64 -9.54 -6.05
CA ILE A 358 34.20 -9.40 -5.82
C ILE A 358 33.88 -10.03 -4.49
N THR A 359 33.34 -9.24 -3.58
CA THR A 359 32.83 -9.70 -2.29
C THR A 359 31.36 -9.40 -2.19
N ILE A 360 30.55 -10.40 -1.87
CA ILE A 360 29.11 -10.22 -1.64
C ILE A 360 28.89 -10.05 -0.14
N ARG A 361 28.13 -9.02 0.24
CA ARG A 361 27.75 -8.76 1.61
C ARG A 361 26.25 -8.92 1.75
N GLN A 362 25.84 -9.95 2.48
CA GLN A 362 24.44 -10.20 2.80
C GLN A 362 24.04 -9.50 4.09
N TYR A 363 22.77 -9.14 4.22
CA TYR A 363 22.17 -8.56 5.41
C TYR A 363 20.69 -8.96 5.52
N ASN A 364 20.14 -8.83 6.73
CA ASN A 364 18.75 -9.13 7.03
C ASN A 364 17.92 -7.84 7.08
N ALA A 365 16.60 -8.00 7.06
CA ALA A 365 15.65 -6.90 7.12
C ALA A 365 15.70 -6.14 8.44
N SER A 366 15.34 -4.86 8.35
CA SER A 366 15.25 -3.92 9.45
C SER A 366 13.78 -3.67 9.80
N PRO A 367 13.44 -3.45 11.09
CA PRO A 367 12.09 -3.06 11.44
C PRO A 367 11.70 -1.74 10.77
N HIS A 368 10.45 -1.65 10.31
CA HIS A 368 9.87 -0.43 9.77
C HIS A 368 8.48 -0.17 10.37
N PRO A 369 7.97 1.07 10.34
CA PRO A 369 6.61 1.39 10.71
C PRO A 369 5.59 0.65 9.86
N TYR A 370 4.45 0.35 10.48
CA TYR A 370 3.35 -0.34 9.84
C TYR A 370 2.42 0.65 9.14
N TRP A 371 2.09 0.36 7.89
CA TRP A 371 1.03 1.01 7.15
C TRP A 371 -0.08 0.01 6.87
N LEU A 372 -1.33 0.47 6.98
CA LEU A 372 -2.45 -0.30 6.44
C LEU A 372 -2.30 -0.37 4.91
N PRO A 373 -2.78 -1.45 4.27
CA PRO A 373 -2.77 -1.57 2.82
C PRO A 373 -3.29 -0.30 2.16
N ASN A 374 -2.64 0.10 1.06
CA ASN A 374 -3.07 1.23 0.25
C ASN A 374 -3.14 2.59 0.98
N PHE A 375 -2.38 2.74 2.08
CA PHE A 375 -2.33 3.96 2.90
C PHE A 375 -3.68 4.38 3.48
N MET A 376 -4.55 3.39 3.74
CA MET A 376 -5.88 3.61 4.30
C MET A 376 -5.78 4.13 5.75
N ASP A 377 -6.62 5.10 6.10
CA ASP A 377 -6.74 5.55 7.48
C ASP A 377 -7.60 4.60 8.33
N ALA A 378 -7.40 4.64 9.65
CA ALA A 378 -8.06 3.73 10.57
C ALA A 378 -9.59 3.86 10.59
N PHE A 379 -10.16 5.01 10.24
CA PHE A 379 -11.62 5.17 10.16
C PHE A 379 -12.15 4.47 8.92
N THR A 380 -11.56 4.73 7.75
CA THR A 380 -11.95 4.08 6.50
C THR A 380 -11.87 2.56 6.62
N TRP A 381 -10.81 2.04 7.28
CA TRP A 381 -10.66 0.60 7.49
C TRP A 381 -11.68 0.01 8.48
N SER A 382 -11.96 0.68 9.59
CA SER A 382 -12.78 0.11 10.67
C SER A 382 -14.27 0.38 10.56
N LEU A 383 -14.69 1.45 9.89
CA LEU A 383 -16.09 1.89 9.85
C LEU A 383 -17.04 0.83 9.24
N PRO A 384 -16.68 0.11 8.15
CA PRO A 384 -17.52 -0.97 7.63
C PRO A 384 -17.74 -2.09 8.66
N PHE A 385 -16.70 -2.45 9.40
CA PHE A 385 -16.77 -3.47 10.45
C PHE A 385 -17.63 -3.02 11.63
N VAL A 386 -17.41 -1.79 12.11
CA VAL A 386 -18.21 -1.20 13.20
C VAL A 386 -19.69 -1.16 12.83
N GLY A 387 -20.01 -0.72 11.62
CA GLY A 387 -21.38 -0.68 11.11
C GLY A 387 -22.01 -2.08 11.05
N ALA A 388 -21.27 -3.07 10.55
CA ALA A 388 -21.72 -4.45 10.49
C ALA A 388 -22.01 -5.03 11.89
N LYS A 389 -21.09 -4.84 12.85
CA LYS A 389 -21.24 -5.38 14.21
C LYS A 389 -22.31 -4.70 15.03
N ILE A 390 -22.48 -3.39 14.91
CA ILE A 390 -23.62 -2.69 15.53
C ILE A 390 -24.93 -3.23 14.95
N THR A 391 -24.99 -3.43 13.63
CA THR A 391 -26.21 -3.93 13.00
C THR A 391 -26.52 -5.37 13.41
N GLU A 392 -25.52 -6.25 13.44
CA GLU A 392 -25.65 -7.63 13.92
C GLU A 392 -26.15 -7.67 15.37
N MET A 393 -25.59 -6.83 16.24
CA MET A 393 -26.03 -6.70 17.63
C MET A 393 -27.49 -6.22 17.71
N LEU A 394 -27.87 -5.22 16.92
CA LEU A 394 -29.24 -4.71 16.92
C LEU A 394 -30.23 -5.75 16.38
N LEU A 395 -29.86 -6.53 15.37
CA LEU A 395 -30.68 -7.64 14.88
C LEU A 395 -30.84 -8.72 15.95
N ALA A 396 -29.77 -9.11 16.63
CA ALA A 396 -29.83 -10.08 17.72
C ALA A 396 -30.71 -9.59 18.90
N ILE A 397 -30.69 -8.28 19.20
CA ILE A 397 -31.59 -7.68 20.20
C ILE A 397 -33.04 -7.72 19.73
N LEU A 398 -33.28 -7.50 18.44
CA LEU A 398 -34.64 -7.51 17.86
C LEU A 398 -35.20 -8.93 17.68
N ASP A 399 -34.33 -9.93 17.50
CA ASP A 399 -34.69 -11.34 17.41
C ASP A 399 -35.19 -11.91 18.75
N ILE A 400 -35.01 -11.18 19.86
CA ILE A 400 -35.61 -11.48 21.16
C ILE A 400 -37.14 -11.25 21.13
N CYS A 401 -37.65 -10.40 20.23
CA CYS A 401 -39.08 -10.24 20.01
C CYS A 401 -39.60 -11.40 19.14
N THR A 402 -40.47 -12.24 19.70
CA THR A 402 -41.03 -13.40 18.99
C THR A 402 -41.99 -12.96 17.87
N GLN A 403 -42.14 -13.79 16.82
CA GLN A 403 -43.16 -13.56 15.77
C GLN A 403 -44.57 -13.38 16.35
N GLU A 404 -44.87 -14.04 17.47
CA GLU A 404 -46.15 -13.92 18.20
C GLU A 404 -46.41 -12.49 18.73
N GLU A 405 -45.39 -11.73 19.13
CA GLU A 405 -45.56 -10.33 19.56
C GLU A 405 -45.79 -9.36 18.38
N LEU A 406 -45.45 -9.77 17.16
CA LEU A 406 -45.52 -8.98 15.93
C LEU A 406 -46.73 -9.32 15.05
N GLU A 407 -47.32 -10.52 15.19
CA GLU A 407 -48.41 -11.05 14.36
C GLU A 407 -49.82 -10.89 14.96
N ASP A 408 -49.94 -10.44 16.21
CA ASP A 408 -51.22 -10.03 16.81
C ASP A 408 -51.74 -8.71 16.19
N ASP A 409 -52.06 -8.76 14.89
CA ASP A 409 -52.93 -7.79 14.21
C ASP A 409 -54.38 -8.33 14.32
N ASP A 410 -55.21 -7.63 15.09
CA ASP A 410 -56.67 -7.60 15.00
C ASP A 410 -57.40 -8.91 14.61
N SER A 411 -57.67 -9.78 15.58
CA SER A 411 -59.03 -10.38 15.66
C SER A 411 -59.37 -10.89 17.05
N SER A 412 -60.53 -10.44 17.55
CA SER A 412 -61.12 -10.80 18.82
C SER A 412 -61.21 -12.31 19.05
N SER A 413 -60.70 -12.84 20.17
CA SER A 413 -61.50 -13.73 21.03
C SER A 413 -60.86 -13.93 22.42
N THR A 414 -61.76 -13.91 23.40
CA THR A 414 -61.59 -14.37 24.78
C THR A 414 -60.77 -15.64 24.93
N GLY A 415 -59.61 -15.54 25.58
CA GLY A 415 -58.84 -16.67 26.07
C GLY A 415 -57.68 -16.17 26.92
N MET A 416 -57.65 -16.55 28.20
CA MET A 416 -56.48 -16.34 29.06
C MET A 416 -55.30 -17.09 28.43
N ASP A 417 -54.19 -16.39 28.18
CA ASP A 417 -52.91 -17.06 27.94
C ASP A 417 -51.78 -16.40 28.76
N GLU A 418 -50.94 -17.26 29.35
CA GLU A 418 -50.07 -17.01 30.50
C GLU A 418 -48.66 -16.50 30.12
N THR A 419 -48.58 -15.46 29.28
CA THR A 419 -47.27 -14.86 28.90
C THR A 419 -47.25 -13.33 28.97
N SER A 420 -48.08 -12.73 29.83
CA SER A 420 -47.98 -11.30 30.11
C SER A 420 -46.73 -11.00 30.96
N THR A 421 -45.77 -10.25 30.41
CA THR A 421 -44.68 -9.74 31.23
C THR A 421 -45.22 -8.69 32.21
N VAL A 422 -44.60 -8.56 33.38
CA VAL A 422 -45.07 -7.71 34.50
C VAL A 422 -45.23 -6.22 34.10
N ALA A 423 -44.64 -5.79 32.97
CA ALA A 423 -44.75 -4.43 32.44
C ALA A 423 -46.02 -4.16 31.61
N ASP A 424 -46.74 -5.19 31.16
CA ASP A 424 -47.88 -5.05 30.24
C ASP A 424 -49.23 -4.94 30.96
N ILE A 425 -49.24 -5.17 32.27
CA ILE A 425 -50.45 -5.14 33.11
C ILE A 425 -50.95 -3.69 33.37
N SER A 426 -50.12 -2.67 33.10
CA SER A 426 -50.43 -1.26 33.39
C SER A 426 -50.67 -0.35 32.18
N LEU A 427 -50.75 -0.90 30.96
CA LEU A 427 -50.85 -0.12 29.72
C LEU A 427 -52.22 -0.34 29.04
N THR A 428 -52.78 0.73 28.47
CA THR A 428 -54.02 0.65 27.71
C THR A 428 -53.81 -0.11 26.39
N PRO A 429 -54.84 -0.79 25.83
CA PRO A 429 -54.71 -1.54 24.57
C PRO A 429 -54.15 -0.73 23.41
N ASN A 430 -54.42 0.58 23.40
CA ASN A 430 -53.92 1.51 22.38
C ASN A 430 -52.42 1.84 22.55
N GLU A 431 -51.92 1.86 23.79
CA GLU A 431 -50.49 2.06 24.09
C GLU A 431 -49.65 0.82 23.75
N ILE A 432 -50.23 -0.38 23.91
CA ILE A 432 -49.60 -1.66 23.52
C ILE A 432 -49.47 -1.72 21.99
N ALA A 433 -50.53 -1.36 21.25
CA ALA A 433 -50.50 -1.29 19.78
C ALA A 433 -49.48 -0.25 19.28
N GLN A 434 -49.41 0.94 19.91
CA GLN A 434 -48.39 1.94 19.56
C GLN A 434 -46.97 1.46 19.86
N ARG A 435 -46.74 0.74 20.96
CA ARG A 435 -45.44 0.17 21.31
C ARG A 435 -45.01 -0.92 20.32
N ARG A 436 -45.93 -1.80 19.91
CA ARG A 436 -45.70 -2.82 18.85
C ARG A 436 -45.38 -2.16 17.50
N GLN A 437 -46.10 -1.11 17.11
CA GLN A 437 -45.81 -0.33 15.90
C GLN A 437 -44.44 0.37 15.96
N GLN A 438 -44.04 0.87 17.14
CA GLN A 438 -42.70 1.44 17.34
C GLN A 438 -41.60 0.39 17.23
N ILE A 439 -41.83 -0.83 17.72
CA ILE A 439 -40.90 -1.95 17.59
C ILE A 439 -40.78 -2.36 16.10
N LYS A 440 -41.89 -2.52 15.38
CA LYS A 440 -41.92 -2.79 13.93
C LYS A 440 -41.15 -1.74 13.12
N ASN A 441 -41.33 -0.45 13.46
CA ASN A 441 -40.57 0.64 12.83
C ASN A 441 -39.07 0.60 13.16
N LYS A 442 -38.69 0.19 14.38
CA LYS A 442 -37.29 0.00 14.78
C LYS A 442 -36.67 -1.20 14.06
N VAL A 443 -37.41 -2.30 13.90
CA VAL A 443 -36.97 -3.48 13.12
C VAL A 443 -36.73 -3.10 11.67
N LEU A 444 -37.67 -2.39 11.05
CA LEU A 444 -37.50 -1.89 9.69
C LEU A 444 -36.32 -0.91 9.57
N ALA A 445 -36.10 -0.05 10.56
CA ALA A 445 -34.96 0.87 10.58
C ALA A 445 -33.61 0.14 10.71
N VAL A 446 -33.53 -0.91 11.52
CA VAL A 446 -32.31 -1.74 11.67
C VAL A 446 -32.07 -2.57 10.41
N GLY A 447 -33.11 -3.14 9.79
CA GLY A 447 -33.00 -3.80 8.49
C GLY A 447 -32.57 -2.85 7.36
N ARG A 448 -33.02 -1.58 7.39
CA ARG A 448 -32.55 -0.52 6.48
C ARG A 448 -31.07 -0.17 6.74
N MET A 449 -30.66 -0.03 7.99
CA MET A 449 -29.25 0.15 8.35
C MET A 449 -28.38 -1.02 7.89
N GLN A 450 -28.85 -2.27 8.04
CA GLN A 450 -28.13 -3.46 7.57
C GLN A 450 -27.88 -3.39 6.07
N ARG A 451 -28.87 -2.98 5.29
CA ARG A 451 -28.69 -2.78 3.84
C ARG A 451 -27.78 -1.61 3.53
N VAL A 452 -27.85 -0.51 4.27
CA VAL A 452 -26.92 0.63 4.08
C VAL A 452 -25.49 0.24 4.41
N PHE A 453 -25.23 -0.52 5.48
CA PHE A 453 -23.88 -0.97 5.84
C PHE A 453 -23.40 -2.13 4.97
N GLN A 454 -24.28 -3.01 4.49
CA GLN A 454 -23.96 -3.96 3.43
C GLN A 454 -23.60 -3.21 2.14
N LEU A 455 -24.37 -2.19 1.76
CA LEU A 455 -24.02 -1.32 0.65
C LEU A 455 -22.69 -0.62 0.92
N LEU A 456 -22.43 0.04 2.04
CA LEU A 456 -21.11 0.64 2.33
C LEU A 456 -19.95 -0.38 2.33
N ARG A 457 -20.24 -1.66 2.59
CA ARG A 457 -19.27 -2.77 2.50
C ARG A 457 -19.10 -3.28 1.05
N TYR A 458 -20.10 -3.11 0.21
CA TYR A 458 -20.15 -3.55 -1.19
C TYR A 458 -20.09 -2.39 -2.20
N ASP A 459 -20.11 -1.13 -1.76
CA ASP A 459 -20.26 0.04 -2.62
C ASP A 459 -18.85 0.46 -3.04
N PRO A 460 -18.49 0.25 -4.33
CA PRO A 460 -17.21 0.68 -4.85
C PRO A 460 -17.11 2.22 -4.89
N ARG A 461 -18.19 2.96 -4.60
CA ARG A 461 -18.27 4.41 -4.75
C ARG A 461 -17.78 5.23 -3.55
N TYR A 462 -17.16 4.61 -2.54
CA TYR A 462 -16.18 5.37 -1.73
C TYR A 462 -14.82 5.53 -2.44
N SER A 463 -14.68 4.93 -3.63
CA SER A 463 -13.71 5.29 -4.69
C SER A 463 -14.15 6.52 -5.53
N TYR A 464 -15.29 7.16 -5.25
CA TYR A 464 -15.91 8.15 -6.16
C TYR A 464 -15.35 9.59 -6.10
N LEU A 465 -14.12 9.79 -5.65
CA LEU A 465 -13.29 10.92 -6.12
C LEU A 465 -12.48 10.56 -7.37
N ILE A 466 -12.60 9.32 -7.84
CA ILE A 466 -12.02 8.77 -9.05
C ILE A 466 -13.20 8.23 -9.86
N LYS A 467 -13.35 8.67 -11.12
CA LYS A 467 -14.49 8.25 -11.96
C LYS A 467 -14.38 6.74 -12.27
N PRO A 468 -15.45 5.94 -12.07
CA PRO A 468 -15.46 4.53 -12.44
C PRO A 468 -15.91 4.39 -13.90
N HIS A 469 -14.94 4.18 -14.77
CA HIS A 469 -15.09 3.44 -16.00
C HIS A 469 -13.78 2.67 -16.08
N ASP A 470 -13.77 1.43 -15.61
CA ASP A 470 -12.90 0.33 -16.08
C ASP A 470 -12.80 -0.77 -15.01
N THR A 471 -12.92 -2.02 -15.44
CA THR A 471 -12.79 -3.27 -14.67
C THR A 471 -11.37 -3.51 -14.11
N HIS A 472 -10.49 -2.51 -14.17
CA HIS A 472 -9.05 -2.63 -13.97
C HIS A 472 -8.56 -2.20 -12.57
N GLU A 473 -9.36 -1.43 -11.82
CA GLU A 473 -8.99 -1.01 -10.46
C GLU A 473 -9.22 -2.10 -9.39
N GLU A 474 -10.07 -3.10 -9.62
CA GLU A 474 -10.17 -4.25 -8.71
C GLU A 474 -8.93 -5.15 -8.78
N GLU A 475 -8.28 -5.26 -9.96
CA GLU A 475 -7.04 -6.03 -10.12
C GLU A 475 -5.84 -5.34 -9.46
N SER A 476 -5.77 -4.00 -9.44
CA SER A 476 -4.68 -3.25 -8.78
C SER A 476 -4.76 -3.29 -7.24
N GLU A 477 -5.98 -3.29 -6.68
CA GLU A 477 -6.16 -3.46 -5.23
C GLU A 477 -5.73 -4.86 -4.78
N ASN A 478 -6.02 -5.89 -5.58
CA ASN A 478 -5.56 -7.26 -5.33
C ASN A 478 -4.06 -7.45 -5.61
N ALA A 479 -3.46 -6.72 -6.55
CA ALA A 479 -2.03 -6.84 -6.88
C ALA A 479 -1.07 -6.35 -5.78
N THR A 480 -1.62 -5.67 -4.77
CA THR A 480 -0.88 -5.29 -3.56
C THR A 480 -0.96 -6.39 -2.49
N GLU A 481 -1.89 -7.33 -2.64
CA GLU A 481 -2.11 -8.47 -1.75
C GLU A 481 -1.63 -9.77 -2.44
N LEU A 482 -1.17 -10.75 -1.66
CA LEU A 482 -0.67 -12.01 -2.24
C LEU A 482 -1.86 -12.91 -2.54
N GLU A 483 -1.94 -13.44 -3.76
CA GLU A 483 -3.06 -14.31 -4.15
C GLU A 483 -2.93 -15.69 -3.50
N LEU A 484 -3.98 -16.12 -2.79
CA LEU A 484 -4.10 -17.50 -2.29
C LEU A 484 -4.76 -18.36 -3.37
N GLY A 485 -4.07 -19.42 -3.82
CA GLY A 485 -4.67 -20.44 -4.66
C GLY A 485 -5.90 -21.05 -3.99
N THR A 486 -7.03 -21.09 -4.70
CA THR A 486 -8.32 -21.59 -4.22
C THR A 486 -8.26 -23.09 -3.92
N ALA A 487 -7.93 -23.45 -2.68
CA ALA A 487 -8.15 -24.80 -2.18
C ALA A 487 -9.64 -25.01 -1.89
N ASN A 488 -10.27 -25.93 -2.63
CA ASN A 488 -11.64 -26.41 -2.46
C ASN A 488 -12.05 -26.59 -0.98
N THR A 489 -12.74 -25.61 -0.40
CA THR A 489 -13.50 -25.81 0.84
C THR A 489 -14.85 -26.40 0.48
N HIS A 490 -14.97 -27.72 0.50
CA HIS A 490 -16.27 -28.38 0.51
C HIS A 490 -17.04 -27.95 1.76
N ASN A 491 -18.13 -27.20 1.59
CA ASN A 491 -19.11 -27.00 2.66
C ASN A 491 -19.76 -28.35 3.01
N PRO A 492 -19.89 -28.72 4.30
CA PRO A 492 -20.62 -29.90 4.69
C PRO A 492 -22.10 -29.74 4.30
N PRO A 493 -22.77 -30.82 3.85
CA PRO A 493 -24.16 -30.74 3.42
C PRO A 493 -25.07 -30.54 4.64
N GLY A 494 -25.68 -29.35 4.76
CA GLY A 494 -26.66 -29.03 5.80
C GLY A 494 -26.63 -27.61 6.36
N ALA A 495 -25.67 -26.76 5.98
CA ALA A 495 -25.62 -25.36 6.43
C ALA A 495 -26.60 -24.48 5.63
N TRP A 496 -27.47 -23.74 6.34
CA TRP A 496 -28.31 -22.70 5.75
C TRP A 496 -27.45 -21.51 5.27
N PRO A 497 -27.75 -20.92 4.10
CA PRO A 497 -26.94 -19.84 3.56
C PRO A 497 -27.13 -18.56 4.39
N GLY A 498 -26.08 -18.12 5.10
CA GLY A 498 -26.04 -16.79 5.72
C GLY A 498 -25.46 -16.67 7.13
N LEU A 499 -25.09 -17.77 7.80
CA LEU A 499 -24.65 -17.74 9.22
C LEU A 499 -23.22 -18.21 9.49
N GLY A 500 -22.36 -18.18 8.47
CA GLY A 500 -20.91 -18.30 8.65
C GLY A 500 -20.24 -17.06 8.08
N ALA A 501 -19.95 -16.06 8.91
CA ALA A 501 -19.11 -14.95 8.49
C ALA A 501 -17.68 -15.47 8.30
N PRO A 502 -17.07 -15.40 7.09
CA PRO A 502 -15.63 -15.40 6.98
C PRO A 502 -15.12 -14.06 7.53
N ASP A 503 -13.92 -14.10 8.08
CA ASP A 503 -13.23 -13.06 8.86
C ASP A 503 -13.58 -11.60 8.50
N ALA A 504 -14.30 -10.92 9.40
CA ALA A 504 -15.05 -9.71 9.08
C ALA A 504 -14.23 -8.40 9.03
N LEU A 505 -12.91 -8.46 9.23
CA LEU A 505 -11.99 -7.31 9.16
C LEU A 505 -11.06 -7.34 7.93
N ASN A 506 -11.27 -8.25 6.97
CA ASN A 506 -10.30 -8.53 5.91
C ASN A 506 -8.89 -8.73 6.50
N VAL A 507 -8.78 -9.53 7.58
CA VAL A 507 -7.48 -9.88 8.17
C VAL A 507 -6.77 -10.94 7.32
N HIS A 508 -6.85 -10.83 5.99
CA HIS A 508 -6.17 -11.73 5.06
C HIS A 508 -4.65 -11.67 5.26
N VAL A 509 -4.09 -10.53 5.71
CA VAL A 509 -2.65 -10.37 5.96
C VAL A 509 -2.11 -11.38 6.99
N ASN A 510 -2.85 -11.71 8.05
CA ASN A 510 -2.39 -12.68 9.06
C ASN A 510 -2.58 -14.13 8.62
N ASP A 511 -3.59 -14.42 7.80
CA ASP A 511 -3.83 -15.77 7.28
C ASP A 511 -2.90 -16.10 6.10
N ILE A 512 -2.59 -15.14 5.23
CA ILE A 512 -1.57 -15.24 4.18
C ILE A 512 -0.19 -15.53 4.80
N ARG A 513 0.20 -14.77 5.84
CA ARG A 513 1.44 -15.01 6.61
C ARG A 513 1.51 -16.39 7.28
N ARG A 514 0.37 -17.04 7.54
CA ARG A 514 0.31 -18.40 8.10
C ARG A 514 0.41 -19.49 7.02
N GLN A 515 0.06 -19.17 5.78
CA GLN A 515 0.07 -20.10 4.64
C GLN A 515 1.39 -20.09 3.88
N ILE A 516 2.06 -18.94 3.78
CA ILE A 516 3.41 -18.81 3.21
C ILE A 516 4.42 -19.34 4.22
N ARG A 517 5.12 -20.44 3.89
CA ARG A 517 6.09 -21.09 4.78
C ARG A 517 7.51 -21.07 4.25
N SER A 518 7.70 -20.72 2.99
CA SER A 518 8.98 -20.71 2.30
C SER A 518 9.07 -19.57 1.30
N PHE A 519 10.30 -19.27 0.87
CA PHE A 519 10.58 -18.33 -0.21
C PHE A 519 9.85 -18.70 -1.51
N ASP A 520 9.82 -19.99 -1.84
CA ASP A 520 9.16 -20.47 -3.07
C ASP A 520 7.63 -20.30 -2.98
N ASP A 521 7.02 -20.53 -1.81
CA ASP A 521 5.59 -20.27 -1.61
C ASP A 521 5.25 -18.79 -1.81
N ALA A 522 6.08 -17.90 -1.25
CA ALA A 522 5.92 -16.46 -1.40
C ALA A 522 6.03 -16.04 -2.88
N ARG A 523 7.07 -16.53 -3.56
CA ARG A 523 7.31 -16.28 -4.99
C ARG A 523 6.15 -16.74 -5.86
N MET A 524 5.56 -17.91 -5.58
CA MET A 524 4.41 -18.38 -6.33
C MET A 524 3.16 -17.53 -6.09
N SER A 525 2.90 -17.10 -4.86
CA SER A 525 1.76 -16.24 -4.53
C SER A 525 1.86 -14.83 -5.12
N ASP A 526 3.07 -14.42 -5.50
CA ASP A 526 3.38 -13.09 -6.01
C ASP A 526 3.63 -13.06 -7.52
N ILE A 527 3.61 -14.20 -8.20
CA ILE A 527 4.03 -14.30 -9.61
C ILE A 527 3.15 -13.49 -10.56
N ALA A 528 1.88 -13.25 -10.20
CA ALA A 528 0.99 -12.37 -10.96
C ALA A 528 1.47 -10.91 -10.94
N ASN A 529 2.03 -10.46 -9.81
CA ASN A 529 2.54 -9.11 -9.62
C ASN A 529 3.93 -8.90 -10.26
N GLU A 530 4.61 -9.99 -10.59
CA GLU A 530 5.87 -9.96 -11.33
C GLU A 530 5.66 -9.78 -12.85
N ARG A 531 4.40 -9.81 -13.33
CA ARG A 531 4.02 -9.66 -14.74
C ARG A 531 3.78 -8.20 -15.10
N LEU A 532 4.06 -7.82 -16.37
CA LEU A 532 3.60 -6.56 -16.92
C LEU A 532 2.05 -6.52 -16.91
N PRO A 533 1.43 -5.52 -16.26
CA PRO A 533 -0.03 -5.39 -16.25
C PRO A 533 -0.60 -5.23 -17.67
N GLN A 534 -1.71 -5.89 -17.98
CA GLN A 534 -2.37 -5.75 -19.29
C GLN A 534 -3.35 -4.58 -19.28
N TYR A 535 -3.11 -3.57 -20.11
CA TYR A 535 -4.06 -2.48 -20.34
C TYR A 535 -4.95 -2.83 -21.54
N THR A 536 -6.21 -3.19 -21.31
CA THR A 536 -7.20 -3.25 -22.39
C THR A 536 -7.76 -1.85 -22.62
N PRO A 537 -7.46 -1.17 -23.74
CA PRO A 537 -8.15 0.07 -24.05
C PRO A 537 -9.65 -0.23 -24.24
N PRO A 538 -10.57 0.61 -23.74
CA PRO A 538 -11.99 0.38 -23.90
C PRO A 538 -12.33 0.28 -25.39
N SER A 539 -12.94 -0.83 -25.79
CA SER A 539 -13.44 -1.01 -27.15
C SER A 539 -14.60 -0.04 -27.39
N ASP A 540 -14.48 0.79 -28.42
CA ASP A 540 -15.55 1.64 -28.98
C ASP A 540 -16.69 0.76 -29.55
N THR A 541 -17.44 0.07 -28.70
CA THR A 541 -18.74 -0.48 -29.05
C THR A 541 -19.80 0.56 -28.71
N LEU A 542 -20.05 1.44 -29.69
CA LEU A 542 -21.19 2.34 -29.76
C LEU A 542 -22.49 1.54 -29.68
N VAL A 543 -23.04 1.39 -28.47
CA VAL A 543 -24.47 1.06 -28.31
C VAL A 543 -25.22 2.38 -28.31
N ALA A 544 -25.87 2.67 -29.44
CA ALA A 544 -26.72 3.85 -29.60
C ALA A 544 -27.93 3.77 -28.66
N VAL A 545 -28.06 4.74 -27.74
CA VAL A 545 -29.26 4.93 -26.92
C VAL A 545 -30.11 6.07 -27.52
N PRO A 546 -31.44 5.94 -27.61
CA PRO A 546 -32.28 6.91 -28.32
C PRO A 546 -32.31 8.28 -27.63
N SER A 547 -32.12 9.30 -28.45
CA SER A 547 -32.25 10.72 -28.11
C SER A 547 -33.68 11.09 -27.69
N MET A 548 -33.82 11.70 -26.52
CA MET A 548 -34.90 12.65 -26.25
C MET A 548 -34.31 14.02 -25.96
N ARG A 549 -34.31 14.87 -26.99
CA ARG A 549 -34.15 16.31 -26.86
C ARG A 549 -35.26 16.86 -25.96
N HIS A 550 -34.89 17.62 -24.94
CA HIS A 550 -35.59 18.86 -24.63
C HIS A 550 -34.59 19.99 -24.39
N THR A 551 -34.94 21.11 -25.01
CA THR A 551 -34.21 22.36 -25.21
C THR A 551 -33.95 23.12 -23.92
N ARG A 552 -32.73 23.69 -23.82
CA ARG A 552 -32.29 24.64 -22.79
C ARG A 552 -33.08 25.95 -22.83
N HIS A 553 -33.36 26.50 -21.65
CA HIS A 553 -33.39 27.93 -21.37
C HIS A 553 -32.57 28.19 -20.09
N GLU A 554 -31.79 29.28 -20.11
CA GLU A 554 -30.78 29.70 -19.14
C GLU A 554 -31.37 30.31 -17.85
N ASP A 555 -30.72 30.09 -16.70
CA ASP A 555 -30.17 31.17 -15.86
C ASP A 555 -29.28 30.65 -14.70
N PRO A 556 -28.34 31.47 -14.15
CA PRO A 556 -27.21 31.03 -13.33
C PRO A 556 -27.29 31.46 -11.85
N ALA A 557 -27.10 30.54 -10.90
CA ALA A 557 -26.52 30.80 -9.56
C ALA A 557 -26.52 29.53 -8.69
N SER A 558 -25.33 28.97 -8.40
CA SER A 558 -24.92 28.49 -7.06
C SER A 558 -23.52 27.84 -7.12
N PRO A 559 -22.67 28.04 -6.10
CA PRO A 559 -21.33 27.45 -6.04
C PRO A 559 -21.41 25.98 -5.61
N SER A 560 -20.66 25.13 -6.30
CA SER A 560 -20.51 23.71 -6.01
C SER A 560 -19.72 23.48 -4.71
N GLU A 561 -20.40 23.04 -3.65
CA GLU A 561 -19.76 22.44 -2.47
C GLU A 561 -19.37 20.98 -2.74
N PRO A 562 -18.27 20.47 -2.13
CA PRO A 562 -17.90 19.05 -2.23
C PRO A 562 -18.97 18.19 -1.55
N GLN A 563 -19.40 17.12 -2.23
CA GLN A 563 -20.48 16.25 -1.77
C GLN A 563 -20.12 15.59 -0.43
N SER A 564 -20.69 16.12 0.66
CA SER A 564 -20.62 15.51 1.97
C SER A 564 -21.46 14.23 2.02
N LEU A 565 -21.12 13.31 2.92
CA LEU A 565 -21.87 12.08 3.23
C LEU A 565 -23.38 12.36 3.45
N GLU A 566 -23.70 13.54 3.99
CA GLU A 566 -25.07 14.01 4.20
C GLU A 566 -25.83 14.21 2.87
N GLY A 567 -25.15 14.72 1.84
CA GLY A 567 -25.73 14.91 0.50
C GLY A 567 -26.04 13.59 -0.22
N MET A 568 -25.23 12.55 -0.01
CA MET A 568 -25.46 11.22 -0.60
C MET A 568 -26.63 10.49 0.06
N ILE A 569 -26.75 10.58 1.39
CA ILE A 569 -27.89 10.02 2.13
C ILE A 569 -29.19 10.70 1.67
N ARG A 570 -29.16 12.02 1.47
CA ARG A 570 -30.31 12.80 0.99
C ARG A 570 -30.75 12.40 -0.41
N LYS A 571 -29.79 12.14 -1.31
CA LYS A 571 -30.07 11.74 -2.69
C LYS A 571 -30.64 10.31 -2.79
N ALA A 572 -30.11 9.37 -2.01
CA ALA A 572 -30.63 8.00 -1.95
C ALA A 572 -32.07 7.94 -1.40
N LEU A 573 -32.43 8.81 -0.45
CA LEU A 573 -33.79 8.93 0.07
C LEU A 573 -34.77 9.56 -0.94
N LEU A 574 -34.28 10.50 -1.78
CA LEU A 574 -35.08 11.18 -2.80
C LEU A 574 -35.37 10.31 -4.04
N GLU A 575 -34.41 9.48 -4.48
CA GLU A 575 -34.58 8.60 -5.65
C GLU A 575 -35.61 7.48 -5.42
N GLU A 576 -35.91 7.12 -4.16
CA GLU A 576 -36.95 6.13 -3.81
C GLU A 576 -38.32 6.73 -3.46
N GLY A 577 -38.52 8.04 -3.71
CA GLY A 577 -39.83 8.69 -3.55
C GLY A 577 -40.27 8.93 -2.10
N LEU A 578 -39.31 9.04 -1.17
CA LEU A 578 -39.57 9.28 0.25
C LEU A 578 -39.24 10.74 0.60
N GLU A 579 -40.26 11.60 0.68
CA GLU A 579 -40.11 12.97 1.19
C GLU A 579 -39.77 12.95 2.68
N ASP A 580 -38.51 13.20 3.03
CA ASP A 580 -38.10 13.46 4.41
C ASP A 580 -38.55 14.88 4.81
N GLY A 581 -39.54 14.97 5.70
CA GLY A 581 -40.10 16.22 6.22
C GLY A 581 -39.13 17.03 7.11
N GLY A 582 -37.89 17.21 6.67
CA GLY A 582 -36.88 18.04 7.33
C GLY A 582 -36.43 17.51 8.69
N VAL A 583 -36.39 16.18 8.88
CA VAL A 583 -35.94 15.57 10.15
C VAL A 583 -34.42 15.65 10.24
N VAL A 584 -33.72 15.45 9.12
CA VAL A 584 -32.25 15.57 9.04
C VAL A 584 -31.79 17.01 9.29
N GLU A 585 -32.45 18.01 8.70
CA GLU A 585 -32.13 19.44 8.93
C GLU A 585 -32.37 19.87 10.38
N ARG A 586 -33.44 19.37 11.02
CA ARG A 586 -33.72 19.66 12.43
C ARG A 586 -32.73 19.00 13.39
N LEU A 587 -32.16 17.86 13.01
CA LEU A 587 -31.14 17.18 13.81
C LEU A 587 -29.77 17.86 13.62
N ALA A 588 -29.44 18.26 12.39
CA ALA A 588 -28.25 19.03 12.05
C ALA A 588 -28.25 20.43 12.72
N GLU A 589 -29.37 21.16 12.74
CA GLU A 589 -29.48 22.44 13.45
C GLU A 589 -29.29 22.29 14.98
N LYS A 590 -29.75 21.16 15.54
CA LYS A 590 -29.64 20.87 16.99
C LYS A 590 -28.21 20.50 17.39
N ILE A 591 -27.46 19.89 16.48
CA ILE A 591 -26.05 19.54 16.66
C ILE A 591 -25.15 20.77 16.40
N ALA A 592 -25.48 21.60 15.40
CA ALA A 592 -24.77 22.83 15.08
C ALA A 592 -24.94 23.93 16.15
N ARG A 593 -26.06 23.96 16.88
CA ARG A 593 -26.24 24.82 18.05
C ARG A 593 -25.57 24.22 19.29
N GLY A 594 -24.23 24.25 19.29
CA GLY A 594 -23.42 24.00 20.47
C GLY A 594 -23.87 24.85 21.66
N LYS A 595 -23.94 24.23 22.85
CA LYS A 595 -24.22 24.88 24.14
C LYS A 595 -23.40 26.17 24.29
N LYS A 596 -24.08 27.32 24.29
CA LYS A 596 -23.54 28.54 24.93
C LYS A 596 -23.83 28.49 26.42
N ALA A 597 -22.78 28.71 27.22
CA ALA A 597 -22.88 28.95 28.64
C ALA A 597 -23.49 30.34 28.92
N SER A 598 -24.55 30.38 29.72
CA SER A 598 -25.04 31.55 30.47
C SER A 598 -26.07 31.02 31.48
N GLY A 599 -26.09 31.32 32.78
CA GLY A 599 -25.34 32.18 33.66
C GLY A 599 -25.77 31.86 35.11
N ARG A 600 -25.02 32.39 36.09
CA ARG A 600 -25.14 32.30 37.55
C ARG A 600 -26.48 31.82 38.18
N PRO A 601 -26.45 30.98 39.24
CA PRO A 601 -27.63 30.66 40.03
C PRO A 601 -28.10 31.87 40.86
N ARG A 602 -29.40 32.18 40.81
CA ARG A 602 -30.08 33.07 41.76
C ARG A 602 -30.47 32.27 43.00
N GLY A 603 -30.18 32.84 44.18
CA GLY A 603 -30.48 32.24 45.48
C GLY A 603 -31.98 32.11 45.74
N LEU A 604 -32.38 30.95 46.28
CA LEU A 604 -33.69 30.74 46.85
C LEU A 604 -33.71 31.34 48.26
N GLY A 605 -34.57 32.34 48.43
CA GLY A 605 -34.81 33.03 49.69
C GLY A 605 -35.57 32.15 50.69
N ARG A 606 -35.21 32.34 51.96
CA ARG A 606 -35.92 31.86 53.15
C ARG A 606 -37.41 32.20 53.09
N THR A 607 -38.24 31.21 53.37
CA THR A 607 -39.54 31.40 54.02
C THR A 607 -39.46 30.72 55.38
N GLU A 608 -39.36 31.53 56.44
CA GLU A 608 -39.91 31.18 57.74
C GLU A 608 -41.44 31.32 57.66
N THR A 609 -42.19 30.42 58.29
CA THR A 609 -43.25 30.83 59.23
C THR A 609 -43.71 29.65 60.07
N VAL A 610 -43.65 29.88 61.39
CA VAL A 610 -44.46 29.36 62.52
C VAL A 610 -44.30 27.88 62.88
#